data_AF-A0A2B2BXS2-F1
#
_entry.id   AF-A0A2B2BXS2-F1
#
_cell.length_a   1.000
_cell.length_b   1.000
_cell.length_c   1.000
_cell.angle_alpha   90.00
_cell.angle_beta   90.00
_cell.angle_gamma   90.00
#
_symmetry.space_group_name_H-M   'P 1'
#
loop_
_entity.id
_entity.type
_entity.pdbx_description
1 polymer ?
#
loop_
_entity_poly.entity_id
_entity_poly.type
_entity_poly.pdbx_seq_one_letter_code
_entity_poly.pdbx_strand_id
1 'polypeptide(L)' 'MELMKYVKEYNHLKVNMEKSGFMYGLCDTRTIKYSQDLDVLLNKLMEIRYPGLKKRTN' A
#
# COMPACT_ATOMS: atom_id res chain seq x y z
N MET A 1 -16.24 3.48 8.60
CA MET A 1 -15.24 3.56 9.70
C MET A 1 -13.92 2.86 9.35
N GLU A 2 -13.92 1.82 8.48
CA GLU A 2 -12.68 1.14 8.02
C GLU A 2 -11.84 1.94 7.02
N LEU A 3 -12.45 2.65 6.06
CA LEU A 3 -11.73 3.40 5.03
C LEU A 3 -10.72 4.41 5.64
N MET A 4 -11.10 5.05 6.75
CA MET A 4 -10.26 6.04 7.43
C MET A 4 -9.07 5.40 8.15
N LYS A 5 -9.17 4.11 8.56
CA LYS A 5 -8.04 3.34 9.08
C LYS A 5 -7.05 3.02 7.96
N TYR A 6 -7.54 2.54 6.81
CA TYR A 6 -6.71 2.21 5.66
C TYR A 6 -5.99 3.45 5.07
N VAL A 7 -6.63 4.61 5.05
CA VAL A 7 -5.96 5.87 4.62
C VAL A 7 -4.86 6.28 5.59
N LYS A 8 -5.06 6.14 6.90
CA LYS A 8 -4.01 6.42 7.90
C LYS A 8 -2.83 5.47 7.75
N GLU A 9 -3.10 4.19 7.56
CA GLU A 9 -2.08 3.16 7.34
C GLU A 9 -1.30 3.41 6.05
N TYR A 10 -1.99 3.80 4.96
CA TYR A 10 -1.36 4.18 3.70
C TYR A 10 -0.39 5.34 3.87
N ASN A 11 -0.83 6.42 4.53
CA ASN A 11 0.03 7.58 4.77
C ASN A 11 1.25 7.22 5.63
N HIS A 12 1.06 6.35 6.63
CA HIS A 12 2.16 5.88 7.46
C HIS A 12 3.19 5.08 6.66
N LEU A 13 2.74 4.09 5.88
CA LEU A 13 3.63 3.26 5.05
C LEU A 13 4.33 4.08 3.97
N LYS A 14 3.61 5.01 3.33
CA LYS A 14 4.19 5.92 2.32
C LYS A 14 5.35 6.74 2.88
N VAL A 15 5.15 7.38 4.04
CA VAL A 15 6.21 8.18 4.67
C VAL A 15 7.42 7.32 5.03
N ASN A 16 7.20 6.10 5.52
CA ASN A 16 8.30 5.19 5.87
C ASN A 16 9.05 4.67 4.63
N MET A 17 8.33 4.39 3.54
CA MET A 17 8.92 4.01 2.26
C MET A 17 9.78 5.13 1.69
N GLU A 18 9.28 6.37 1.67
CA GLU A 18 10.02 7.55 1.18
C GLU A 18 11.29 7.79 1.98
N LYS A 19 11.21 7.71 3.32
CA LYS A 19 12.37 7.81 4.22
C LYS A 19 13.38 6.68 3.95
N SER A 20 12.91 5.45 3.80
CA SER A 20 13.77 4.29 3.52
C SER A 20 14.45 4.39 2.16
N GLY A 21 13.70 4.81 1.13
CA GLY A 21 14.24 5.04 -0.21
C GLY A 21 15.29 6.14 -0.24
N PHE A 22 15.09 7.22 0.53
CA PHE A 22 16.08 8.29 0.66
C PHE A 22 17.34 7.83 1.41
N MET A 23 17.19 7.05 2.49
CA MET A 23 18.31 6.68 3.36
C MET A 23 19.12 5.48 2.86
N TYR A 24 18.45 4.50 2.24
CA TYR A 24 19.03 3.20 1.90
C TYR A 24 18.90 2.82 0.43
N GLY A 25 18.11 3.57 -0.34
CA GLY A 25 17.83 3.28 -1.74
C GLY A 25 16.60 2.38 -1.95
N LEU A 26 16.17 2.29 -3.21
CA LEU A 26 14.95 1.57 -3.60
C LEU A 26 15.10 0.04 -3.54
N CYS A 27 16.32 -0.46 -3.71
CA CYS A 27 16.61 -1.90 -3.67
C CYS A 27 16.87 -2.43 -2.25
N ASP A 28 16.88 -1.56 -1.23
CA ASP A 28 17.01 -2.02 0.15
C ASP A 28 15.78 -2.85 0.55
N THR A 29 16.03 -3.96 1.25
CA THR A 29 14.98 -4.90 1.68
C THR A 29 13.86 -4.24 2.48
N ARG A 30 14.15 -3.19 3.26
CA ARG A 30 13.13 -2.44 4.02
C ARG A 30 12.27 -1.60 3.08
N THR A 31 12.87 -0.93 2.10
CA THR A 31 12.14 -0.14 1.10
C THR A 31 11.23 -1.05 0.27
N ILE A 32 11.75 -2.22 -0.15
CA ILE A 32 10.98 -3.25 -0.85
C ILE A 32 9.80 -3.72 0.00
N LYS A 33 10.02 -4.01 1.30
CA LYS A 33 8.96 -4.44 2.20
C LYS A 33 7.85 -3.39 2.33
N TYR A 34 8.20 -2.13 2.54
CA TYR A 34 7.19 -1.05 2.57
C TYR A 34 6.41 -0.95 1.26
N SER A 35 7.08 -1.13 0.11
CA SER A 35 6.42 -1.15 -1.20
C SER A 35 5.43 -2.32 -1.32
N GLN A 36 5.79 -3.52 -0.84
CA GLN A 36 4.90 -4.69 -0.84
C GLN A 36 3.69 -4.49 0.08
N ASP A 37 3.92 -3.97 1.29
CA ASP A 37 2.85 -3.68 2.24
C ASP A 37 1.87 -2.62 1.69
N LEU A 38 2.39 -1.60 0.99
CA LEU A 38 1.59 -0.60 0.27
C LEU A 38 0.74 -1.21 -0.84
N ASP A 39 1.29 -2.13 -1.62
CA ASP A 39 0.58 -2.80 -2.71
C ASP A 39 -0.59 -3.65 -2.19
N VAL A 40 -0.38 -4.42 -1.12
CA VAL A 40 -1.43 -5.19 -0.45
C VAL A 40 -2.55 -4.27 0.07
N LEU A 41 -2.19 -3.14 0.68
CA LEU A 41 -3.15 -2.17 1.19
C LEU A 41 -3.95 -1.51 0.06
N LEU A 42 -3.29 -1.14 -1.04
CA LEU A 42 -3.94 -0.59 -2.23
C LEU A 42 -4.93 -1.57 -2.84
N ASN A 43 -4.55 -2.85 -2.95
CA ASN A 43 -5.45 -3.89 -3.46
C ASN A 43 -6.72 -4.01 -2.60
N LYS A 44 -6.59 -4.02 -1.26
CA LYS A 44 -7.76 -4.01 -0.36
C LYS A 44 -8.63 -2.77 -0.54
N LEU A 45 -8.02 -1.59 -0.67
CA LEU A 45 -8.74 -0.34 -0.93
C LEU A 45 -9.49 -0.37 -2.26
N MET A 46 -8.88 -0.93 -3.30
CA MET A 46 -9.48 -1.09 -4.62
C MET A 46 -10.67 -2.05 -4.58
N GLU A 47 -10.59 -3.16 -3.84
CA GLU A 47 -11.73 -4.07 -3.64
C GLU A 47 -12.91 -3.39 -2.95
N ILE A 48 -12.65 -2.58 -1.93
CA ILE A 48 -13.69 -1.85 -1.18
C ILE A 48 -14.34 -0.79 -2.06
N ARG A 49 -13.53 0.00 -2.79
CA ARG A 49 -14.03 1.11 -3.61
C ARG A 49 -14.69 0.63 -4.90
N TYR A 50 -14.21 -0.47 -5.46
CA TYR A 50 -14.66 -1.00 -6.75
C TYR A 50 -14.96 -2.51 -6.65
N PRO A 51 -16.04 -2.90 -5.95
CA PRO A 51 -16.40 -4.31 -5.77
C PRO A 51 -16.68 -5.05 -7.10
N GLY A 52 -16.98 -4.31 -8.18
CA GLY A 52 -17.15 -4.86 -9.53
C GLY A 52 -15.86 -5.37 -10.19
N LEU A 53 -14.67 -5.00 -9.69
CA LEU A 53 -13.40 -5.51 -10.21
C LEU A 53 -13.22 -7.02 -9.95
N LYS A 54 -13.75 -7.55 -8.83
CA LYS A 54 -13.72 -8.98 -8.52
C LYS A 54 -14.46 -9.86 -9.54
N LYS A 55 -15.37 -9.29 -10.32
CA LYS A 55 -16.21 -10.03 -11.29
C LYS A 55 -15.61 -10.13 -12.69
N ARG A 56 -14.42 -9.57 -12.94
CA ARG A 56 -13.80 -9.53 -14.28
C ARG A 56 -12.71 -10.58 -14.51
N THR A 57 -12.28 -11.31 -13.48
CA THR A 57 -11.44 -12.51 -13.66
C THR A 57 -12.35 -13.70 -13.95
N ASN A 58 -12.66 -13.89 -15.23
CA ASN A 58 -13.12 -15.15 -15.84
C ASN A 58 -11.92 -15.85 -16.47
#